data_AF-A0A177JR63-F1
#
_entry.id   AF-A0A177JR63-F1
#
_cell.length_a   1.000
_cell.length_b   1.000
_cell.length_c   1.000
_cell.angle_alpha   90.00
_cell.angle_beta   90.00
_cell.angle_gamma   90.00
#
_symmetry.space_group_name_H-M   'P 1'
#
loop_
_entity.id
_entity.type
_entity.pdbx_description
1 polymer ?
#
loop_
_entity_poly.entity_id
_entity_poly.type
_entity_poly.pdbx_seq_one_letter_code
_entity_poly.pdbx_strand_id
1 'polypeptide(L)'
;MDMEWKSVGLTGIYVVMRCSAPVDTIAILHSNLRATDTVRIRAGAVHTNGEIVSPVYDSGLVPAYEGLKFDPYTTKTIVDLGAPVQSLFWRFDFVSPGNPDGQVKAARIVMGERVEVSGINFGWEKLMLNDSQIVTGPNYEDVDEYPSRPGVKAKLGRMDEDAFNRFDAFMMQVGSAKPVLFAPEPYNPDTVQHWTVYGRMKAWKFQNPYHDWWDIEPEVHGLRA
;
A
#
# COMPACT_ATOMS: atom_id res chain seq x y z
N MET A 1 3.46 8.81 14.86
CA MET A 1 4.46 7.79 14.48
C MET A 1 3.77 6.43 14.32
N ASP A 2 3.99 5.73 13.21
CA ASP A 2 3.41 4.38 13.00
C ASP A 2 4.00 3.36 13.98
N MET A 3 3.16 2.39 14.37
CA MET A 3 3.64 1.23 15.13
C MET A 3 4.53 0.36 14.24
N GLU A 4 5.78 0.16 14.66
CA GLU A 4 6.81 -0.54 13.92
C GLU A 4 7.20 -1.84 14.62
N TRP A 5 7.24 -2.93 13.86
CA TRP A 5 7.84 -4.18 14.30
C TRP A 5 9.35 -4.17 14.07
N LYS A 6 10.10 -4.67 15.05
CA LYS A 6 11.57 -4.74 15.00
C LYS A 6 12.05 -6.16 15.27
N SER A 7 12.98 -6.65 14.47
CA SER A 7 13.61 -7.95 14.69
C SER A 7 14.69 -7.84 15.77
N VAL A 8 14.40 -8.25 17.01
CA VAL A 8 15.37 -8.20 18.11
C VAL A 8 15.77 -9.62 18.51
N GLY A 9 17.06 -9.95 18.38
CA GLY A 9 17.62 -11.22 18.84
C GLY A 9 17.14 -12.46 18.08
N LEU A 10 16.66 -12.32 16.84
CA LEU A 10 16.13 -13.42 16.03
C LEU A 10 17.13 -13.91 14.99
N THR A 11 17.36 -15.23 14.97
CA THR A 11 17.96 -15.96 13.84
C THR A 11 16.85 -16.43 12.90
N GLY A 12 16.85 -15.98 11.65
CA GLY A 12 15.71 -16.17 10.75
C GLY A 12 14.61 -15.15 11.07
N ILE A 13 14.61 -14.05 10.32
CA ILE A 13 13.75 -12.90 10.60
C ILE A 13 12.43 -13.11 9.86
N TYR A 14 11.33 -13.26 10.61
CA TYR A 14 10.02 -13.42 9.99
C TYR A 14 8.88 -12.80 10.79
N VAL A 15 7.77 -12.50 10.10
CA VAL A 15 6.49 -12.11 10.67
C VAL A 15 5.43 -13.10 10.20
N VAL A 16 4.53 -13.51 11.11
CA VAL A 16 3.37 -14.34 10.76
C VAL A 16 2.09 -13.57 11.03
N MET A 17 1.23 -13.53 10.02
CA MET A 17 -0.09 -12.92 10.09
C MET A 17 -1.16 -13.97 9.84
N ARG A 18 -2.35 -13.72 10.40
CA ARG A 18 -3.54 -14.53 10.15
C ARG A 18 -4.53 -13.71 9.36
N CYS A 19 -4.94 -14.21 8.20
CA CYS A 19 -5.93 -13.57 7.33
C CYS A 19 -6.61 -14.65 6.50
N SER A 20 -7.87 -14.97 6.77
CA SER A 20 -8.61 -16.01 6.03
C SER A 20 -9.37 -15.50 4.80
N ALA A 21 -9.31 -14.20 4.53
CA ALA A 21 -9.90 -13.61 3.33
C ALA A 21 -9.03 -13.91 2.09
N PRO A 22 -9.60 -13.87 0.87
CA PRO A 22 -8.81 -13.87 -0.35
C PRO A 22 -7.81 -12.70 -0.35
N VAL A 23 -6.60 -12.97 -0.83
CA VAL A 23 -5.52 -11.99 -0.99
C VAL A 23 -4.93 -12.17 -2.38
N ASP A 24 -4.80 -11.07 -3.13
CA ASP A 24 -4.05 -11.05 -4.39
C ASP A 24 -2.88 -10.08 -4.37
N THR A 25 -2.89 -9.12 -3.44
CA THR A 25 -1.90 -8.05 -3.37
C THR A 25 -1.42 -7.91 -1.94
N ILE A 26 -0.11 -7.85 -1.80
CA ILE A 26 0.56 -7.69 -0.52
C ILE A 26 1.54 -6.53 -0.62
N ALA A 27 1.55 -5.67 0.39
CA ALA A 27 2.50 -4.57 0.46
C ALA A 27 3.09 -4.38 1.86
N ILE A 28 4.37 -4.02 1.91
CA ILE A 28 5.08 -3.63 3.13
C ILE A 28 5.55 -2.20 2.91
N LEU A 29 4.96 -1.23 3.59
CA LEU A 29 5.02 0.17 3.15
C LEU A 29 6.13 1.00 3.80
N HIS A 30 6.60 0.58 4.97
CA HIS A 30 7.56 1.32 5.76
C HIS A 30 8.59 0.34 6.32
N SER A 31 9.61 0.01 5.54
CA SER A 31 10.73 -0.81 6.01
C SER A 31 12.08 -0.09 5.90
N ASN A 32 13.05 -0.55 6.69
CA ASN A 32 14.45 -0.13 6.58
C ASN A 32 15.27 -1.05 5.64
N LEU A 33 14.59 -1.84 4.81
CA LEU A 33 15.24 -2.75 3.87
C LEU A 33 15.90 -1.98 2.72
N ARG A 34 17.03 -2.49 2.26
CA ARG A 34 17.82 -1.97 1.13
C ARG A 34 17.48 -2.70 -0.16
N ALA A 35 17.87 -2.16 -1.31
CA ALA A 35 17.62 -2.80 -2.62
C ALA A 35 18.27 -4.19 -2.74
N THR A 36 19.34 -4.47 -1.99
CA THR A 36 20.01 -5.77 -1.94
C THR A 36 19.34 -6.78 -1.02
N ASP A 37 18.41 -6.33 -0.17
CA ASP A 37 17.69 -7.19 0.77
C ASP A 37 16.50 -7.83 0.06
N THR A 38 16.02 -8.96 0.56
CA THR A 38 14.89 -9.68 -0.04
C THR A 38 13.82 -10.03 0.97
N VAL A 39 12.59 -10.17 0.46
CA VAL A 39 11.42 -10.64 1.18
C VAL A 39 10.90 -11.89 0.48
N ARG A 40 10.49 -12.91 1.24
CA ARG A 40 9.77 -14.06 0.72
C ARG A 40 8.45 -14.21 1.46
N ILE A 41 7.37 -14.36 0.72
CA ILE A 41 6.03 -14.46 1.25
C ILE A 41 5.50 -15.87 0.99
N ARG A 42 5.06 -16.54 2.05
CA ARG A 42 4.55 -17.90 2.00
C ARG A 42 3.19 -17.98 2.67
N ALA A 43 2.25 -18.66 2.02
CA ALA A 43 0.92 -18.86 2.55
C ALA A 43 0.63 -20.36 2.70
N GLY A 44 0.01 -20.75 3.81
CA GLY A 44 -0.49 -22.12 3.97
C GLY A 44 -1.51 -22.27 5.09
N ALA A 45 -2.24 -23.39 5.06
CA ALA A 45 -3.28 -23.71 6.03
C ALA A 45 -2.70 -24.04 7.43
N VAL A 46 -1.45 -24.50 7.49
CA VAL A 46 -0.80 -24.97 8.72
C VAL A 46 0.53 -24.25 8.90
N HIS A 47 0.72 -23.66 10.09
CA HIS A 47 1.98 -23.06 10.51
C HIS A 47 2.46 -23.76 11.80
N THR A 48 3.57 -24.48 11.71
CA THR A 48 4.11 -25.30 12.80
C THR A 48 5.63 -25.19 12.86
N ASN A 49 6.19 -25.15 14.06
CA ASN A 49 7.64 -25.01 14.30
C ASN A 49 8.26 -23.81 13.57
N GLY A 50 7.49 -22.72 13.48
CA GLY A 50 7.91 -21.50 12.80
C GLY A 50 7.80 -21.56 11.29
N GLU A 51 7.43 -22.68 10.65
CA GLU A 51 7.38 -22.86 9.18
C GLU A 51 5.96 -23.08 8.64
N ILE A 52 5.76 -22.68 7.38
CA ILE A 52 4.57 -23.05 6.60
C ILE A 52 4.83 -24.41 5.96
N VAL A 53 3.98 -25.39 6.30
CA VAL A 53 4.06 -26.75 5.73
C VAL A 53 3.25 -26.80 4.44
N SER A 54 3.86 -27.29 3.35
CA SER A 54 3.24 -27.40 2.02
C SER A 54 2.52 -26.11 1.60
N PRO A 55 3.27 -25.02 1.37
CA PRO A 55 2.68 -23.73 1.06
C PRO A 55 1.79 -23.82 -0.19
N VAL A 56 0.60 -23.20 -0.10
CA VAL A 56 -0.29 -23.02 -1.26
C VAL A 56 0.19 -21.88 -2.15
N TYR A 57 1.00 -20.98 -1.59
CA TYR A 57 1.65 -19.90 -2.31
C TYR A 57 3.04 -19.65 -1.73
N ASP A 58 3.99 -19.38 -2.63
CA ASP A 58 5.36 -18.99 -2.29
C ASP A 58 5.87 -18.02 -3.35
N SER A 59 6.19 -16.79 -2.95
CA SER A 59 6.69 -15.77 -3.88
C SER A 59 8.11 -16.04 -4.38
N GLY A 60 8.84 -16.98 -3.76
CA GLY A 60 10.30 -17.01 -3.85
C GLY A 60 10.93 -15.76 -3.24
N LEU A 61 12.21 -15.52 -3.52
CA LEU A 61 12.91 -14.31 -3.06
C LEU A 61 12.55 -13.14 -3.95
N VAL A 62 11.86 -12.16 -3.39
CA VAL A 62 11.51 -10.90 -4.05
C VAL A 62 12.41 -9.78 -3.51
N PRO A 63 12.97 -8.90 -4.35
CA PRO A 63 13.70 -7.72 -3.88
C PRO A 63 12.84 -6.88 -2.92
N ALA A 64 13.44 -6.37 -1.85
CA ALA A 64 12.71 -5.54 -0.90
C ALA A 64 12.22 -4.22 -1.53
N TYR A 65 13.00 -3.66 -2.45
CA TYR A 65 12.50 -2.69 -3.42
C TYR A 65 13.38 -2.64 -4.67
N GLU A 66 12.81 -2.07 -5.73
CA GLU A 66 13.50 -1.74 -6.97
C GLU A 66 13.32 -0.25 -7.28
N GLY A 67 14.19 0.28 -8.14
CA GLY A 67 14.14 1.66 -8.58
C GLY A 67 14.76 2.67 -7.61
N LEU A 68 14.41 3.94 -7.83
CA LEU A 68 14.89 5.05 -7.03
C LEU A 68 14.01 5.26 -5.81
N LYS A 69 14.63 5.56 -4.68
CA LYS A 69 13.96 5.96 -3.44
C LYS A 69 14.60 7.25 -2.94
N PHE A 70 13.83 8.33 -2.92
CA PHE A 70 14.26 9.61 -2.37
C PHE A 70 13.76 9.78 -0.92
N ASP A 71 14.50 10.53 -0.12
CA ASP A 71 14.01 11.03 1.16
C ASP A 71 12.86 12.05 0.91
N PRO A 72 11.77 12.08 1.71
CA PRO A 72 11.47 11.34 2.94
C PRO A 72 10.74 9.99 2.73
N TYR A 73 10.74 9.44 1.52
CA TYR A 73 10.00 8.22 1.23
C TYR A 73 10.69 6.97 1.81
N THR A 74 9.88 6.07 2.33
CA THR A 74 10.30 4.80 2.91
C THR A 74 10.16 3.64 1.94
N THR A 75 10.94 2.58 2.17
CA THR A 75 10.99 1.38 1.33
C THR A 75 9.63 0.69 1.29
N LYS A 76 9.12 0.48 0.07
CA LYS A 76 7.87 -0.23 -0.23
C LYS A 76 8.16 -1.50 -1.00
N THR A 77 7.76 -2.64 -0.45
CA THR A 77 7.70 -3.91 -1.17
C THR A 77 6.26 -4.14 -1.59
N ILE A 78 5.99 -4.36 -2.86
CA ILE A 78 4.64 -4.73 -3.36
C ILE A 78 4.79 -6.05 -4.11
N VAL A 79 3.94 -7.02 -3.78
CA VAL A 79 3.92 -8.34 -4.39
C VAL A 79 2.51 -8.60 -4.91
N ASP A 80 2.42 -8.81 -6.22
CA ASP A 80 1.23 -9.31 -6.89
C ASP A 80 1.29 -10.85 -6.93
N LEU A 81 0.24 -11.51 -6.46
CA LEU A 81 0.14 -12.96 -6.43
C LEU A 81 -0.31 -13.54 -7.78
N GLY A 82 -0.79 -12.70 -8.70
CA GLY A 82 -1.30 -13.09 -10.03
C GLY A 82 -2.69 -13.69 -10.03
N ALA A 83 -3.14 -14.28 -8.90
CA ALA A 83 -4.50 -14.72 -8.66
C ALA A 83 -4.82 -14.65 -7.15
N PRO A 84 -6.11 -14.52 -6.76
CA PRO A 84 -6.50 -14.55 -5.36
C PRO A 84 -6.14 -15.88 -4.69
N VAL A 85 -5.38 -15.80 -3.60
CA VAL A 85 -5.01 -16.92 -2.75
C VAL A 85 -5.72 -16.79 -1.41
N GLN A 86 -6.40 -17.85 -1.00
CA GLN A 86 -7.04 -17.93 0.31
C GLN A 86 -6.31 -18.93 1.20
N SER A 87 -5.83 -18.48 2.35
CA SER A 87 -5.05 -19.27 3.31
C SER A 87 -5.23 -18.70 4.70
N LEU A 88 -5.00 -19.46 5.78
CA LEU A 88 -5.12 -18.92 7.14
C LEU A 88 -3.85 -18.19 7.59
N PHE A 89 -2.68 -18.75 7.30
CA PHE A 89 -1.39 -18.21 7.75
C PHE A 89 -0.61 -17.65 6.58
N TRP A 90 -0.01 -16.48 6.84
CA TRP A 90 0.85 -15.74 5.92
C TRP A 90 2.16 -15.44 6.63
N ARG A 91 3.25 -15.95 6.09
CA ARG A 91 4.59 -15.75 6.62
C ARG A 91 5.40 -14.85 5.69
N PHE A 92 6.06 -13.88 6.30
CA PHE A 92 6.94 -12.92 5.66
C PHE A 92 8.35 -13.16 6.17
N ASP A 93 9.22 -13.66 5.32
CA ASP A 93 10.63 -13.88 5.62
C ASP A 93 11.45 -12.72 5.10
N PHE A 94 12.34 -12.19 5.94
CA PHE A 94 13.21 -11.08 5.60
C PHE A 94 14.67 -11.52 5.60
N VAL A 95 15.38 -11.21 4.52
CA VAL A 95 16.81 -11.47 4.37
C VAL A 95 17.51 -10.14 4.14
N SER A 96 18.15 -9.61 5.20
CA SER A 96 18.84 -8.31 5.19
C SER A 96 20.24 -8.46 5.81
N PRO A 97 21.19 -9.11 5.12
CA PRO A 97 22.53 -9.35 5.65
C PRO A 97 23.31 -8.04 5.80
N GLY A 98 23.84 -7.78 7.00
CA GLY A 98 24.59 -6.55 7.28
C GLY A 98 23.72 -5.28 7.22
N ASN A 99 22.46 -5.36 7.63
CA ASN A 99 21.60 -4.18 7.80
C ASN A 99 22.30 -3.15 8.72
N PRO A 100 22.48 -1.88 8.29
CA PRO A 100 23.18 -0.87 9.09
C PRO A 100 22.58 -0.64 10.48
N ASP A 101 21.27 -0.83 10.61
CA ASP A 101 20.55 -0.66 11.89
C ASP A 101 20.71 -1.87 12.83
N GLY A 102 21.36 -2.94 12.38
CA GLY A 102 21.51 -4.21 13.12
C GLY A 102 20.21 -5.00 13.28
N GLN A 103 19.09 -4.49 12.77
CA GLN A 103 17.76 -5.08 12.86
C GLN A 103 16.93 -4.72 11.63
N VAL A 104 16.03 -5.62 11.23
CA VAL A 104 14.97 -5.32 10.28
C VAL A 104 13.84 -4.63 11.02
N LYS A 105 13.31 -3.58 10.39
CA LYS A 105 12.14 -2.88 10.87
C LYS A 105 11.10 -2.81 9.76
N ALA A 106 9.84 -3.03 10.12
CA ALA A 106 8.73 -2.98 9.18
C ALA A 106 7.47 -2.44 9.87
N ALA A 107 6.76 -1.54 9.18
CA ALA A 107 5.45 -1.03 9.55
C ALA A 107 4.49 -1.10 8.36
N ARG A 108 3.20 -1.21 8.69
CA ARG A 108 2.07 -1.30 7.75
C ARG A 108 2.26 -2.38 6.67
N ILE A 109 2.13 -3.63 7.10
CA ILE A 109 1.94 -4.77 6.20
C ILE A 109 0.45 -4.81 5.82
N VAL A 110 0.17 -4.67 4.54
CA VAL A 110 -1.17 -4.64 3.95
C VAL A 110 -1.36 -5.88 3.08
N MET A 111 -2.49 -6.55 3.23
CA MET A 111 -2.88 -7.70 2.42
C MET A 111 -4.36 -7.56 2.07
N GLY A 112 -4.73 -7.80 0.82
CA GLY A 112 -6.12 -7.77 0.42
C GLY A 112 -6.32 -8.18 -1.04
N GLU A 113 -7.58 -8.10 -1.45
CA GLU A 113 -8.00 -8.24 -2.83
C GLU A 113 -7.94 -6.88 -3.54
N ARG A 114 -7.46 -6.88 -4.78
CA ARG A 114 -7.33 -5.71 -5.64
C ARG A 114 -8.64 -5.49 -6.37
N VAL A 115 -9.03 -4.23 -6.46
CA VAL A 115 -10.13 -3.82 -7.31
C VAL A 115 -9.53 -3.24 -8.58
N GLU A 116 -9.60 -4.01 -9.66
CA GLU A 116 -9.27 -3.50 -10.99
C GLU A 116 -10.50 -2.82 -11.58
N VAL A 117 -10.30 -1.61 -12.09
CA VAL A 117 -11.33 -0.86 -12.77
C VAL A 117 -10.94 -0.73 -14.24
N SER A 118 -11.85 -1.12 -15.14
CA SER A 118 -11.71 -0.99 -16.59
C SER A 118 -12.53 0.19 -17.12
N GLY A 119 -12.00 0.90 -18.12
CA GLY A 119 -12.54 2.17 -18.62
C GLY A 119 -11.66 2.72 -19.73
N ILE A 120 -12.09 3.83 -20.36
CA ILE A 120 -11.40 4.40 -21.54
C ILE A 120 -10.66 5.69 -21.17
N ASN A 121 -10.96 6.32 -20.03
CA ASN A 121 -10.35 7.57 -19.62
C ASN A 121 -9.78 7.46 -18.20
N PHE A 122 -8.48 7.15 -18.14
CA PHE A 122 -7.74 7.03 -16.89
C PHE A 122 -6.66 8.09 -16.79
N GLY A 123 -6.61 8.75 -15.64
CA GLY A 123 -5.54 9.66 -15.28
C GLY A 123 -5.35 9.67 -13.78
N TRP A 124 -4.15 10.03 -13.34
CA TRP A 124 -3.87 10.27 -11.94
C TRP A 124 -2.88 11.42 -11.78
N GLU A 125 -3.01 12.12 -10.67
CA GLU A 125 -2.24 13.31 -10.33
C GLU A 125 -1.63 13.14 -8.95
N LYS A 126 -0.45 13.74 -8.79
CA LYS A 126 0.33 13.74 -7.56
C LYS A 126 -0.13 14.88 -6.68
N LEU A 127 -0.42 14.60 -5.43
CA LEU A 127 -0.73 15.60 -4.41
C LEU A 127 0.35 15.59 -3.34
N MET A 128 0.71 16.77 -2.85
CA MET A 128 1.50 16.94 -1.63
C MET A 128 0.61 17.57 -0.58
N LEU A 129 0.35 16.83 0.49
CA LEU A 129 -0.50 17.29 1.59
C LEU A 129 0.42 17.84 2.68
N ASN A 130 0.35 19.15 2.89
CA ASN A 130 1.01 19.81 4.02
C ASN A 130 -0.05 20.15 5.07
N ASP A 131 0.04 19.50 6.24
CA ASP A 131 -0.85 19.75 7.38
C ASP A 131 -0.28 20.83 8.33
N SER A 132 0.85 21.47 7.99
CA SER A 132 1.50 22.52 8.79
C SER A 132 0.56 23.68 9.09
N GLN A 133 0.52 24.12 10.35
CA GLN A 133 -0.28 25.28 10.75
C GLN A 133 0.57 26.53 10.67
N ILE A 134 0.06 27.55 9.97
CA ILE A 134 0.73 28.84 9.82
C ILE A 134 -0.06 29.88 10.61
N VAL A 135 0.58 30.51 11.58
CA VAL A 135 0.01 31.59 12.39
C VAL A 135 0.71 32.89 12.00
N THR A 136 -0.04 33.87 11.50
CA THR A 136 0.51 35.16 11.10
C THR A 136 0.07 36.29 12.02
N GLY A 137 1.00 37.20 12.30
CA GLY A 137 0.76 38.46 13.01
C GLY A 137 1.32 39.65 12.24
N PRO A 138 1.17 40.88 12.76
CA PRO A 138 1.50 42.11 12.02
C PRO A 138 2.96 42.20 11.52
N ASN A 139 3.90 41.48 12.14
CA ASN A 139 5.32 41.45 11.77
C ASN A 139 5.98 40.07 11.98
N TYR A 140 5.19 38.99 12.07
CA TYR A 140 5.74 37.65 12.25
C TYR A 140 4.89 36.58 11.55
N GLU A 141 5.53 35.48 11.20
CA GLU A 141 4.92 34.24 10.76
C GLU A 141 5.54 33.14 11.62
N ASP A 142 4.70 32.34 12.26
CA ASP A 142 5.09 31.16 13.03
C ASP A 142 4.50 29.92 12.35
N VAL A 143 5.30 28.86 12.24
CA VAL A 143 4.94 27.64 11.51
C VAL A 143 5.08 26.45 12.45
N ASP A 144 3.97 25.82 12.78
CA ASP A 144 3.95 24.50 13.42
C ASP A 144 4.12 23.44 12.32
N GLU A 145 5.35 22.99 12.13
CA GLU A 145 5.76 22.10 11.05
C GLU A 145 5.22 20.68 11.27
N TYR A 146 4.37 20.23 10.34
CA TYR A 146 3.98 18.82 10.24
C TYR A 146 4.62 18.19 8.98
N PRO A 147 5.04 16.92 9.04
CA PRO A 147 5.58 16.23 7.87
C PRO A 147 4.59 16.24 6.70
N SER A 148 5.08 16.67 5.53
CA SER A 148 4.30 16.55 4.30
C SER A 148 4.11 15.08 3.93
N ARG A 149 2.92 14.73 3.46
CA ARG A 149 2.54 13.36 3.10
C ARG A 149 2.05 13.27 1.66
N PRO A 150 2.32 12.16 0.95
CA PRO A 150 1.84 12.01 -0.41
C PRO A 150 0.32 11.79 -0.43
N GLY A 151 -0.32 12.37 -1.42
CA GLY A 151 -1.68 12.08 -1.82
C GLY A 151 -1.74 11.83 -3.32
N VAL A 152 -2.85 11.24 -3.76
CA VAL A 152 -3.09 10.93 -5.17
C VAL A 152 -4.55 11.22 -5.46
N LYS A 153 -4.81 11.83 -6.62
CA LYS A 153 -6.15 11.96 -7.18
C LYS A 153 -6.18 11.19 -8.48
N ALA A 154 -7.19 10.36 -8.70
CA ALA A 154 -7.39 9.69 -9.97
C ALA A 154 -8.71 10.10 -10.60
N LYS A 155 -8.79 9.93 -11.91
CA LYS A 155 -10.01 10.03 -12.70
C LYS A 155 -10.23 8.69 -13.37
N LEU A 156 -11.33 8.03 -13.01
CA LEU A 156 -11.78 6.76 -13.56
C LEU A 156 -13.04 7.06 -14.35
N GLY A 157 -12.90 7.24 -15.65
CA GLY A 157 -14.02 7.61 -16.50
C GLY A 157 -14.54 6.47 -17.36
N ARG A 158 -15.81 6.60 -17.78
CA ARG A 158 -16.44 5.75 -18.80
C ARG A 158 -16.61 4.29 -18.34
N MET A 159 -16.98 4.10 -17.08
CA MET A 159 -17.30 2.78 -16.52
C MET A 159 -18.73 2.37 -16.89
N ASP A 160 -18.93 1.10 -17.21
CA ASP A 160 -20.27 0.54 -17.29
C ASP A 160 -20.92 0.43 -15.88
N GLU A 161 -22.23 0.19 -15.86
CA GLU A 161 -23.03 0.06 -14.64
C GLU A 161 -22.49 -1.06 -13.71
N ASP A 162 -22.01 -2.17 -14.27
CA ASP A 162 -21.50 -3.32 -13.49
C ASP A 162 -20.15 -3.02 -12.82
N ALA A 163 -19.23 -2.35 -13.51
CA ALA A 163 -17.97 -1.87 -12.95
C ALA A 163 -18.22 -0.78 -11.92
N PHE A 164 -19.14 0.14 -12.20
CA PHE A 164 -19.56 1.17 -11.25
C PHE A 164 -20.10 0.56 -9.96
N ASN A 165 -21.06 -0.37 -10.03
CA ASN A 165 -21.68 -0.97 -8.86
C ASN A 165 -20.68 -1.77 -8.00
N ARG A 166 -19.70 -2.45 -8.64
CA ARG A 166 -18.60 -3.11 -7.91
C ARG A 166 -17.71 -2.11 -7.18
N PHE A 167 -17.30 -1.04 -7.86
CA PHE A 167 -16.48 -0.01 -7.24
C PHE A 167 -17.27 0.75 -6.15
N ASP A 168 -18.58 0.94 -6.34
CA ASP A 168 -19.46 1.56 -5.37
C ASP A 168 -19.56 0.76 -4.07
N ALA A 169 -19.77 -0.54 -4.19
CA ALA A 169 -19.76 -1.45 -3.04
C ALA A 169 -18.41 -1.41 -2.29
N PHE A 170 -17.29 -1.36 -3.02
CA PHE A 170 -15.96 -1.17 -2.42
C PHE A 170 -15.84 0.17 -1.70
N MET A 171 -16.24 1.27 -2.35
CA MET A 171 -16.20 2.62 -1.77
C MET A 171 -17.04 2.74 -0.50
N MET A 172 -18.21 2.08 -0.45
CA MET A 172 -19.06 2.05 0.73
C MET A 172 -18.39 1.33 1.91
N GLN A 173 -17.55 0.32 1.66
CA GLN A 173 -16.76 -0.34 2.71
C GLN A 173 -15.55 0.47 3.15
N VAL A 174 -14.89 1.13 2.21
CA VAL A 174 -13.66 1.88 2.45
C VAL A 174 -13.97 3.20 3.13
N GLY A 175 -14.80 4.03 2.48
CA GLY A 175 -15.24 5.36 2.90
C GLY A 175 -14.35 6.01 3.95
N SER A 176 -14.94 6.30 5.12
CA SER A 176 -14.20 6.82 6.28
C SER A 176 -13.63 5.72 7.18
N ALA A 177 -14.08 4.47 7.04
CA ALA A 177 -13.85 3.42 8.02
C ALA A 177 -12.53 2.67 7.82
N LYS A 178 -12.13 2.39 6.57
CA LYS A 178 -10.92 1.60 6.27
C LYS A 178 -9.95 2.39 5.37
N PRO A 179 -8.63 2.29 5.58
CA PRO A 179 -7.67 2.79 4.63
C PRO A 179 -7.56 1.87 3.40
N VAL A 180 -7.10 2.40 2.28
CA VAL A 180 -6.81 1.66 1.05
C VAL A 180 -5.39 1.88 0.62
N LEU A 181 -4.83 0.86 -0.03
CA LEU A 181 -3.59 0.97 -0.77
C LEU A 181 -3.92 1.37 -2.21
N PHE A 182 -3.42 2.53 -2.62
CA PHE A 182 -3.46 2.98 -3.99
C PHE A 182 -2.05 2.90 -4.59
N ALA A 183 -1.88 2.05 -5.60
CA ALA A 183 -0.65 1.89 -6.35
C ALA A 183 -0.97 2.15 -7.83
N PRO A 184 -0.75 3.37 -8.36
CA PRO A 184 -1.19 3.73 -9.71
C PRO A 184 -0.41 2.97 -10.80
N GLU A 185 0.87 2.70 -10.55
CA GLU A 185 1.77 2.04 -11.47
C GLU A 185 2.62 1.03 -10.69
N PRO A 186 2.03 -0.09 -10.23
CA PRO A 186 2.71 -1.03 -9.33
C PRO A 186 3.94 -1.70 -9.96
N TYR A 187 3.99 -1.75 -11.29
CA TYR A 187 5.10 -2.32 -12.06
C TYR A 187 6.12 -1.27 -12.53
N ASN A 188 5.93 0.01 -12.20
CA ASN A 188 6.89 1.06 -12.53
C ASN A 188 7.81 1.33 -11.33
N PRO A 189 9.06 0.86 -11.35
CA PRO A 189 9.98 0.98 -10.22
C PRO A 189 10.32 2.45 -9.89
N ASP A 190 10.17 3.38 -10.84
CA ASP A 190 10.48 4.79 -10.62
C ASP A 190 9.40 5.52 -9.79
N THR A 191 8.15 5.05 -9.86
CA THR A 191 7.02 5.71 -9.22
C THR A 191 6.52 4.96 -7.99
N VAL A 192 6.70 3.63 -7.94
CA VAL A 192 6.16 2.78 -6.88
C VAL A 192 6.63 3.18 -5.47
N GLN A 193 7.90 3.60 -5.32
CA GLN A 193 8.46 4.03 -4.04
C GLN A 193 7.93 5.38 -3.56
N HIS A 194 7.45 6.22 -4.47
CA HIS A 194 7.09 7.61 -4.18
C HIS A 194 5.56 7.81 -4.12
N TRP A 195 4.82 7.17 -5.03
CA TRP A 195 3.41 7.48 -5.28
C TRP A 195 2.45 6.33 -4.98
N THR A 196 2.96 5.26 -4.36
CA THR A 196 2.11 4.29 -3.66
C THR A 196 1.67 4.87 -2.33
N VAL A 197 0.36 5.09 -2.17
CA VAL A 197 -0.22 5.77 -1.01
C VAL A 197 -1.15 4.82 -0.28
N TYR A 198 -0.92 4.63 1.01
CA TYR A 198 -1.87 3.97 1.91
C TYR A 198 -2.56 4.99 2.79
N GLY A 199 -3.88 5.09 2.63
CA GLY A 199 -4.57 6.31 2.99
C GLY A 199 -6.07 6.20 3.11
N ARG A 200 -6.69 7.30 3.53
CA ARG A 200 -8.14 7.45 3.49
C ARG A 200 -8.56 7.88 2.09
N MET A 201 -9.62 7.28 1.59
CA MET A 201 -10.18 7.60 0.28
C MET A 201 -11.41 8.49 0.42
N LYS A 202 -11.47 9.51 -0.43
CA LYS A 202 -12.69 10.24 -0.77
C LYS A 202 -12.98 9.96 -2.23
N ALA A 203 -14.25 9.94 -2.62
CA ALA A 203 -14.60 9.75 -4.02
C ALA A 203 -15.85 10.54 -4.36
N TRP A 204 -15.85 11.12 -5.55
CA TRP A 204 -17.01 11.77 -6.16
C TRP A 204 -17.49 10.95 -7.35
N LYS A 205 -18.82 10.82 -7.47
CA LYS A 205 -19.47 9.99 -8.48
C LYS A 205 -20.28 10.88 -9.40
N PHE A 206 -20.13 10.70 -10.71
CA PHE A 206 -20.81 11.48 -11.72
C PHE A 206 -21.44 10.54 -12.74
N GLN A 207 -22.75 10.66 -12.95
CA GLN A 207 -23.39 10.02 -14.09
C GLN A 207 -23.21 10.93 -15.30
N ASN A 208 -22.85 10.37 -16.44
CA ASN A 208 -22.81 11.18 -17.65
C ASN A 208 -24.24 11.44 -18.16
N PRO A 209 -24.58 12.68 -18.53
CA PRO A 209 -25.92 12.99 -19.01
C PRO A 209 -26.22 12.51 -20.43
N TYR A 210 -25.20 12.11 -21.21
CA TYR A 210 -25.33 11.78 -22.63
C TYR A 210 -25.15 10.29 -22.96
N HIS A 211 -24.56 9.52 -22.06
CA HIS A 211 -24.33 8.08 -22.24
C HIS A 211 -24.53 7.34 -20.91
N ASP A 212 -24.89 6.06 -20.99
CA ASP A 212 -25.10 5.19 -19.83
C ASP A 212 -23.78 4.67 -19.27
N TRP A 213 -22.99 5.59 -18.73
CA TRP A 213 -21.68 5.31 -18.13
C TRP A 213 -21.41 6.25 -16.95
N TRP A 214 -20.49 5.83 -16.09
CA TRP A 214 -20.15 6.51 -14.85
C TRP A 214 -18.71 7.00 -14.86
N ASP A 215 -18.51 8.18 -14.27
CA ASP A 215 -17.20 8.73 -13.96
C ASP A 215 -17.04 8.80 -12.43
N ILE A 216 -15.89 8.37 -11.93
CA ILE A 216 -15.54 8.46 -10.51
C ILE A 216 -14.18 9.14 -10.37
N GLU A 217 -14.09 10.08 -9.44
CA GLU A 217 -12.84 10.73 -9.07
C GLU A 217 -12.46 10.34 -7.64
N PRO A 218 -11.62 9.32 -7.42
CA PRO A 218 -11.12 9.02 -6.09
C PRO A 218 -9.89 9.88 -5.75
N GLU A 219 -9.80 10.28 -4.50
CA GLU A 219 -8.66 10.97 -3.91
C GLU A 219 -8.23 10.23 -2.64
N VAL A 220 -6.98 9.79 -2.61
CA VAL A 220 -6.40 9.03 -1.49
C VAL A 220 -5.35 9.86 -0.79
N HIS A 221 -5.54 10.08 0.50
CA HIS A 221 -4.64 10.86 1.35
C HIS A 221 -3.85 9.92 2.25
N GLY A 222 -2.51 9.91 2.13
CA GLY A 222 -1.65 9.06 2.96
C GLY A 222 -1.94 9.23 4.44
N LEU A 223 -1.94 8.16 5.23
CA LEU A 223 -2.25 8.29 6.67
C LEU A 223 -1.22 9.16 7.39
N ARG A 224 -1.67 9.96 8.36
CA ARG A 224 -0.78 10.69 9.27
C ARG A 224 0.12 9.69 9.99
N ALA A 225 1.41 9.99 10.04
CA ALA A 225 2.41 9.16 10.69
C ALA A 225 2.26 9.26 12.19
#